data_AF-A0A410G2N1-F1
#
_entry.id   AF-A0A410G2N1-F1
#
_cell.length_a   1.000
_cell.length_b   1.000
_cell.length_c   1.000
_cell.angle_alpha   90.00
_cell.angle_beta   90.00
_cell.angle_gamma   90.00
#
_symmetry.space_group_name_H-M   'P 1'
#
loop_
_entity.id
_entity.type
_entity.pdbx_description
1 polymer ?
#
loop_
_entity_poly.entity_id
_entity_poly.type
_entity_poly.pdbx_seq_one_letter_code
_entity_poly.pdbx_strand_id
1 'polypeptide(L)'
;MDLDTFKTPEYTNWIADLKSKVQSAQIKAALSVNRELLSLYWEIGKSISSKIESSNRGSSIAYELSKDLKNEFPDQKGFSRTNLFSMKKWF
;
A
#
# COMPACT_ATOMS: atom_id res chain seq x y z
N MET A 1 -1.79 36.19 -30.39
CA MET A 1 -0.47 35.78 -29.84
C MET A 1 -0.46 34.28 -29.89
N ASP A 2 0.13 33.73 -30.96
CA ASP A 2 -0.05 32.34 -31.35
C ASP A 2 0.68 31.39 -30.39
N LEU A 3 -0.10 30.52 -29.75
CA LEU A 3 0.36 29.42 -28.89
C LEU A 3 1.18 28.35 -29.66
N ASP A 4 1.36 28.53 -30.97
CA ASP A 4 2.01 27.57 -31.86
C ASP A 4 3.53 27.75 -31.96
N THR A 5 4.08 28.79 -31.33
CA THR A 5 5.52 29.13 -31.37
C THR A 5 6.41 28.22 -30.51
N PHE A 6 5.85 27.34 -29.69
CA PHE A 6 6.60 26.44 -28.78
C PHE A 6 6.67 24.98 -29.24
N LYS A 7 5.97 24.57 -30.31
CA LYS A 7 6.00 23.17 -30.79
C LYS A 7 7.18 22.90 -31.72
N THR A 8 8.39 23.26 -31.29
CA THR A 8 9.57 22.78 -32.00
C THR A 8 9.78 21.29 -31.68
N PRO A 9 10.47 20.53 -32.56
CA PRO A 9 10.87 19.17 -32.26
C PRO A 9 11.66 19.06 -30.95
N GLU A 10 12.49 20.05 -30.63
CA GLU A 10 13.27 20.11 -29.39
C GLU A 10 12.36 20.20 -28.16
N TYR A 11 11.36 21.08 -28.17
CA TYR A 11 10.40 21.18 -27.06
C TYR A 11 9.59 19.89 -26.89
N THR A 12 9.17 19.29 -28.00
CA THR A 12 8.41 18.03 -27.97
C THR A 12 9.24 16.90 -27.37
N ASN A 13 10.52 16.80 -27.74
CA ASN A 13 11.46 15.84 -27.17
C ASN A 13 11.72 16.11 -25.68
N TRP A 14 11.90 17.38 -25.30
CA TRP A 14 12.10 17.77 -23.91
C TRP A 14 10.90 17.41 -23.03
N ILE A 15 9.67 17.68 -23.49
CA ILE A 15 8.45 17.29 -22.77
C ILE A 15 8.30 15.77 -22.69
N ALA A 16 8.67 15.02 -23.75
CA ALA A 16 8.62 13.56 -23.72
C ALA A 16 9.58 12.99 -22.66
N ASP A 17 10.80 13.52 -22.57
CA ASP A 17 11.77 13.13 -21.53
C ASP A 17 11.26 13.46 -20.11
N LEU A 18 10.68 14.64 -19.91
CA LEU A 18 10.09 15.01 -18.62
C LEU A 18 8.93 14.08 -18.23
N LYS A 19 8.04 13.76 -19.18
CA LYS A 19 6.94 12.80 -18.94
C LYS A 19 7.49 11.43 -18.54
N SER A 20 8.52 10.94 -19.21
CA SER A 20 9.17 9.67 -18.90
C SER A 20 9.76 9.65 -17.49
N LYS A 21 10.44 10.75 -17.09
CA LYS A 21 10.98 10.93 -15.74
C LYS A 21 9.88 10.93 -14.67
N VAL A 22 8.79 11.65 -14.91
CA VAL A 22 7.63 11.69 -13.99
C VAL A 22 7.02 10.30 -13.82
N GLN A 23 6.74 9.60 -14.92
CA GLN A 23 6.18 8.24 -14.87
C GLN A 23 7.11 7.27 -14.14
N SER A 24 8.41 7.33 -14.44
CA SER A 24 9.42 6.52 -13.76
C SER A 24 9.47 6.79 -12.25
N ALA A 25 9.38 8.06 -11.84
CA ALA A 25 9.33 8.43 -10.42
C ALA A 25 8.07 7.91 -9.74
N GLN A 26 6.90 8.03 -10.38
CA GLN A 26 5.63 7.51 -9.86
C GLN A 26 5.65 5.99 -9.68
N ILE A 27 6.19 5.26 -10.66
CA ILE A 27 6.33 3.79 -10.57
C ILE A 27 7.25 3.42 -9.39
N LYS A 28 8.41 4.08 -9.26
CA LYS A 28 9.33 3.82 -8.14
C LYS A 28 8.68 4.10 -6.79
N ALA A 29 7.93 5.20 -6.66
CA ALA A 29 7.20 5.53 -5.45
C ALA A 29 6.15 4.45 -5.13
N ALA A 30 5.35 4.03 -6.12
CA ALA A 30 4.35 2.98 -5.95
C ALA A 30 4.98 1.64 -5.53
N LEU A 31 6.12 1.26 -6.13
CA LEU A 31 6.85 0.05 -5.75
C LEU A 31 7.38 0.12 -4.31
N SER A 32 7.93 1.27 -3.91
CA SER A 32 8.42 1.46 -2.54
C SER A 32 7.28 1.36 -1.53
N VAL A 33 6.17 2.05 -1.77
CA VAL A 33 4.98 1.98 -0.91
C VAL A 33 4.44 0.55 -0.82
N ASN A 34 4.32 -0.14 -1.96
CA ASN A 34 3.87 -1.53 -1.98
C ASN A 34 4.79 -2.45 -1.18
N ARG A 35 6.11 -2.26 -1.25
CA ARG A 35 7.07 -3.04 -0.47
C ARG A 35 6.86 -2.86 1.03
N GLU A 36 6.70 -1.62 1.48
CA GLU A 36 6.45 -1.32 2.90
C GLU A 36 5.10 -1.91 3.36
N LEU A 37 4.05 -1.79 2.55
CA LEU A 37 2.74 -2.38 2.86
C LEU A 37 2.80 -3.90 2.98
N LEU A 38 3.51 -4.58 2.07
CA LEU A 38 3.68 -6.04 2.13
C LEU A 38 4.46 -6.46 3.39
N SER A 39 5.51 -5.72 3.76
CA SER A 39 6.26 -5.98 5.00
C SER A 39 5.38 -5.80 6.24
N LEU A 40 4.63 -4.70 6.31
CA LEU A 40 3.68 -4.44 7.40
C LEU A 40 2.62 -5.55 7.51
N TYR A 41 2.05 -5.99 6.39
CA TYR A 41 1.05 -7.05 6.38
C TYR A 41 1.59 -8.39 6.85
N TRP A 42 2.84 -8.71 6.50
CA TRP A 42 3.51 -9.89 7.01
C TRP A 42 3.75 -9.81 8.53
N GLU A 43 4.21 -8.67 9.04
CA GLU A 43 4.41 -8.44 10.48
C GLU A 43 3.10 -8.53 11.27
N ILE A 44 2.01 -7.98 10.74
CA ILE A 44 0.67 -8.13 11.33
C ILE A 44 0.26 -9.61 11.36
N GLY A 45 0.44 -10.35 10.26
CA GLY A 45 0.16 -11.78 10.19
C GLY A 45 0.90 -12.57 11.27
N LYS A 46 2.21 -12.34 11.39
CA LYS A 46 3.06 -12.91 12.44
C LYS A 46 2.55 -12.59 13.84
N SER A 47 2.26 -11.32 14.11
CA SER A 47 1.77 -10.84 15.41
C SER A 47 0.45 -11.52 15.80
N ILE A 48 -0.48 -11.63 14.85
CA ILE A 48 -1.75 -12.36 15.06
C ILE A 48 -1.48 -13.83 15.39
N SER A 49 -0.64 -14.51 14.60
CA SER A 49 -0.31 -15.93 14.84
C SER A 49 0.29 -16.15 16.23
N SER A 50 1.29 -15.36 16.63
CA SER A 50 1.89 -15.45 17.97
C SER A 50 0.90 -15.15 19.10
N LYS A 51 -0.03 -14.21 18.90
CA LYS A 51 -1.07 -13.89 19.90
C LYS A 51 -2.10 -15.02 20.04
N ILE A 52 -2.43 -15.70 18.94
CA ILE A 52 -3.33 -16.86 18.96
C ILE A 52 -2.66 -18.06 19.63
N GLU A 53 -1.39 -18.34 19.34
CA GLU A 53 -0.66 -19.45 19.98
C GLU A 53 -0.53 -19.26 21.50
N SER A 54 -0.37 -18.01 21.95
CA SER A 54 -0.26 -17.67 23.37
C SER A 54 -1.61 -17.52 24.09
N SER A 55 -2.75 -17.74 23.42
CA SER A 55 -4.08 -17.54 24.02
C SER A 55 -5.13 -18.58 23.60
N ASN A 56 -5.98 -19.00 24.54
CA ASN A 56 -7.08 -19.93 24.25
C ASN A 56 -8.29 -19.27 23.53
N ARG A 57 -8.14 -18.08 22.94
CA ARG A 57 -9.24 -17.25 22.37
C ARG A 57 -8.97 -16.75 20.94
N GLY A 58 -8.38 -17.59 20.10
CA GLY A 58 -7.82 -17.18 18.82
C GLY A 58 -8.76 -16.52 17.80
N SER A 59 -10.05 -16.88 17.78
CA SER A 59 -11.00 -16.30 16.81
C SER A 59 -11.50 -14.89 17.17
N SER A 60 -11.51 -14.53 18.46
CA SER A 60 -11.93 -13.18 18.93
C SER A 60 -10.89 -12.12 18.58
N ILE A 61 -9.61 -12.49 18.67
CA ILE A 61 -8.48 -11.55 18.53
C ILE A 61 -8.46 -10.87 17.16
N ALA A 62 -8.62 -11.64 16.07
CA ALA A 62 -8.62 -11.06 14.72
C ALA A 62 -9.86 -10.18 14.45
N TYR A 63 -10.98 -10.43 15.14
CA TYR A 63 -12.18 -9.62 15.03
C TYR A 63 -12.03 -8.29 15.78
N GLU A 64 -11.57 -8.33 17.03
CA GLU A 64 -11.30 -7.15 17.84
C GLU A 64 -10.23 -6.26 17.17
N LEU A 65 -9.13 -6.87 16.72
CA LEU A 65 -8.08 -6.15 16.01
C LEU A 65 -8.58 -5.46 14.73
N SER A 66 -9.48 -6.09 13.97
CA SER A 66 -10.08 -5.45 12.80
C SER A 66 -10.90 -4.22 13.17
N LYS A 67 -11.63 -4.28 14.28
CA LYS A 67 -12.45 -3.16 14.76
C LYS A 67 -11.54 -2.00 15.20
N ASP A 68 -10.51 -2.31 15.98
CA ASP A 68 -9.60 -1.29 16.53
C ASP A 68 -8.82 -0.60 15.41
N LEU A 69 -8.22 -1.37 14.49
CA LEU A 69 -7.47 -0.81 13.37
C LEU A 69 -8.34 -0.01 12.40
N LYS A 70 -9.61 -0.38 12.20
CA LYS A 70 -10.53 0.41 11.37
C LYS A 70 -10.97 1.71 12.05
N ASN A 71 -11.10 1.71 13.37
CA ASN A 71 -11.45 2.92 14.11
C ASN A 71 -10.28 3.91 14.10
N GLU A 72 -9.05 3.42 14.23
CA GLU A 72 -7.85 4.25 14.20
C GLU A 72 -7.51 4.73 12.78
N PHE A 73 -7.73 3.87 11.77
CA PHE A 73 -7.39 4.15 10.37
C PHE A 73 -8.63 4.04 9.45
N PRO A 74 -9.64 4.93 9.59
CA PRO A 74 -10.91 4.82 8.88
C PRO A 74 -10.79 4.91 7.35
N ASP A 75 -9.82 5.68 6.86
CA ASP A 75 -9.58 5.86 5.42
C ASP A 75 -8.74 4.74 4.80
N GLN A 76 -8.11 3.89 5.63
CA GLN A 76 -7.24 2.83 5.14
C GLN A 76 -8.03 1.57 4.80
N LYS A 77 -7.94 1.18 3.52
CA LYS A 77 -8.41 -0.11 3.06
C LYS A 77 -7.33 -1.14 3.35
N GLY A 78 -7.64 -2.18 4.11
CA GLY A 78 -6.65 -3.20 4.43
C GLY A 78 -6.93 -3.99 5.70
N PHE A 79 -7.57 -3.36 6.69
CA PHE A 79 -7.79 -3.96 8.01
C PHE A 79 -9.19 -4.57 8.18
N SER A 80 -9.77 -5.11 7.11
CA SER A 80 -10.96 -5.95 7.23
C SER A 80 -10.59 -7.27 7.93
N ARG A 81 -11.55 -7.85 8.67
CA ARG A 81 -11.37 -9.17 9.27
C ARG A 81 -10.83 -10.18 8.25
N THR A 82 -11.41 -10.22 7.05
CA THR A 82 -10.97 -11.13 5.98
C THR A 82 -9.51 -10.91 5.60
N ASN A 83 -9.09 -9.65 5.44
CA ASN A 83 -7.71 -9.33 5.10
C ASN A 83 -6.74 -9.70 6.23
N LEU A 84 -7.09 -9.43 7.49
CA LEU A 84 -6.27 -9.85 8.64
C LEU A 84 -6.13 -11.38 8.73
N PHE A 85 -7.20 -12.13 8.42
CA PHE A 85 -7.13 -13.59 8.29
C PHE A 85 -6.21 -14.02 7.13
N SER A 86 -6.24 -13.32 6.00
CA SER A 86 -5.31 -13.57 4.90
C SER A 86 -3.86 -13.28 5.27
N MET A 87 -3.59 -12.18 5.97
CA MET A 87 -2.26 -11.84 6.49
C MET A 87 -1.75 -12.93 7.43
N LYS A 88 -2.61 -13.41 8.34
CA LYS A 88 -2.28 -14.53 9.22
C LYS A 88 -1.94 -15.82 8.46
N LYS A 89 -2.67 -16.13 7.38
CA LYS A 89 -2.41 -17.32 6.55
C LYS A 89 -1.14 -17.22 5.71
N TRP A 90 -0.68 -16.00 5.44
CA TRP A 90 0.54 -15.74 4.68
C TRP A 90 1.80 -15.95 5.54
N PHE A 91 1.71 -15.68 6.85
CA PHE A 91 2.75 -16.05 7.81
C PHE A 91 2.69 -17.55 8.13
#